data_AF-Q08YC6-F1
#
_entry.id   AF-Q08YC6-F1
#
_cell.length_a   1.000
_cell.length_b   1.000
_cell.length_c   1.000
_cell.angle_alpha   90.00
_cell.angle_beta   90.00
_cell.angle_gamma   90.00
#
_symmetry.space_group_name_H-M   'P 1'
#
loop_
_entity.id
_entity.type
_entity.pdbx_description
1 polymer ?
#
loop_
_entity_poly.entity_id
_entity_poly.type
_entity_poly.pdbx_seq_one_letter_code
_entity_poly.pdbx_strand_id
1 'polypeptide(L)'
;MSLEALFHLFNGLPRQGPGQDASTREALHRLPRQPEAPRVLDLGCGTGKQTLVLAQELKVPILAVDSHAPFLSQLEAEAGYEVLDTFLLPPSA
;
A
#
# COMPACT_ATOMS: atom_id res chain seq x y z
N MET A 1 -4.97 15.07 -18.53
CA MET A 1 -4.05 15.24 -17.39
C MET A 1 -2.92 14.23 -17.53
N SER A 2 -1.66 14.64 -17.41
CA SER A 2 -0.54 13.70 -17.37
C SER A 2 -0.46 13.07 -15.97
N LEU A 3 -0.09 11.78 -15.90
CA LEU A 3 0.17 11.08 -14.63
C LEU A 3 1.31 11.74 -13.85
N GLU A 4 2.26 12.36 -14.54
CA GLU A 4 3.39 13.07 -13.92
C GLU A 4 2.95 14.24 -13.04
N ALA A 5 1.98 15.05 -13.49
CA ALA A 5 1.44 16.15 -12.69
C ALA A 5 0.71 15.63 -11.43
N LEU A 6 0.05 14.48 -11.55
CA LEU A 6 -0.60 13.80 -10.43
C LEU A 6 0.46 13.35 -9.40
N PHE A 7 1.50 12.64 -9.84
CA PHE A 7 2.57 12.19 -8.93
C PHE A 7 3.28 13.35 -8.26
N HIS A 8 3.52 14.45 -8.97
CA HIS A 8 4.11 15.64 -8.39
C HIS A 8 3.23 16.26 -7.30
N LEU A 9 1.92 16.38 -7.55
CA LEU A 9 0.95 16.90 -6.56
C LEU A 9 0.90 16.04 -5.29
N PHE A 10 1.00 14.73 -5.44
CA PHE A 10 0.85 13.77 -4.35
C PHE A 10 2.18 13.41 -3.65
N ASN A 11 3.30 13.91 -4.16
CA ASN A 11 4.62 13.65 -3.59
C ASN A 11 4.76 14.23 -2.18
N GLY A 12 5.33 13.44 -1.26
CA GLY A 12 5.56 13.84 0.12
C GLY A 12 4.30 13.92 1.00
N LEU A 13 3.10 13.69 0.44
CA LEU A 13 1.89 13.56 1.25
C LEU A 13 1.92 12.23 2.00
N PRO A 14 1.42 12.18 3.25
CA PRO A 14 1.34 10.93 3.99
C PRO A 14 0.38 9.94 3.32
N ARG A 15 -0.62 10.40 2.56
CA ARG A 15 -1.59 9.55 1.86
C ARG A 15 -1.99 10.19 0.52
N GLN A 16 -2.14 9.37 -0.52
CA GLN A 16 -2.48 9.84 -1.88
C GLN A 16 -3.98 9.82 -2.20
N GLY A 17 -4.81 9.63 -1.18
CA GLY A 17 -6.26 9.65 -1.27
C GLY A 17 -6.90 9.81 0.11
N PRO A 18 -8.24 9.96 0.19
CA PRO A 18 -8.95 9.98 1.47
C PRO A 18 -8.74 8.70 2.27
N GLY A 19 -8.73 8.81 3.59
CA GLY A 19 -8.68 7.66 4.49
C GLY A 19 -7.90 7.92 5.77
N GLN A 20 -8.09 7.01 6.72
CA GLN A 20 -7.42 7.01 8.02
C GLN A 20 -7.17 5.57 8.44
N ASP A 21 -6.21 5.35 9.34
CA ASP A 21 -5.82 4.00 9.77
C ASP A 21 -6.99 3.26 10.44
N ALA A 22 -7.86 3.99 11.15
CA ALA A 22 -9.07 3.43 11.74
C ALA A 22 -10.05 2.90 10.68
N SER A 23 -10.12 3.51 9.49
CA SER A 23 -10.97 3.02 8.40
C SER A 23 -10.40 1.73 7.81
N THR A 24 -9.08 1.59 7.71
CA THR A 24 -8.42 0.35 7.28
C THR A 24 -8.70 -0.80 8.27
N ARG A 25 -8.54 -0.54 9.58
CA ARG A 25 -8.88 -1.50 10.64
C ARG A 25 -10.35 -1.92 10.60
N GLU A 26 -11.25 -0.95 10.50
CA GLU A 26 -12.68 -1.21 10.46
C GLU A 26 -13.06 -2.06 9.23
N ALA A 27 -12.49 -1.77 8.06
CA ALA A 27 -12.71 -2.59 6.88
C ALA A 27 -12.21 -4.03 7.09
N LEU A 28 -11.05 -4.20 7.72
CA LEU A 28 -10.50 -5.52 8.02
C LEU A 28 -11.37 -6.31 9.01
N HIS A 29 -11.88 -5.67 10.06
CA HIS A 29 -12.76 -6.31 11.05
C HIS A 29 -14.11 -6.75 10.48
N ARG A 30 -14.58 -6.12 9.39
CA ARG A 30 -15.82 -6.50 8.70
C ARG A 30 -15.66 -7.72 7.79
N LEU A 31 -14.44 -8.13 7.47
CA LEU A 31 -14.21 -9.32 6.68
C LEU A 31 -14.65 -10.57 7.45
N PRO A 32 -15.11 -11.62 6.75
CA PRO A 32 -15.28 -12.92 7.38
C PRO A 32 -13.95 -13.41 7.95
N ARG A 33 -14.01 -14.39 8.85
CA ARG A 33 -12.80 -14.99 9.44
C ARG A 33 -11.84 -15.43 8.35
N GLN A 34 -10.63 -14.86 8.40
CA GLN A 34 -9.56 -15.18 7.46
C GLN A 34 -8.84 -16.47 7.89
N PRO A 35 -8.16 -17.16 6.94
CA PRO A 35 -7.19 -18.18 7.31
C PRO A 35 -6.09 -17.59 8.20
N GLU A 36 -5.37 -18.45 8.92
CA GLU A 36 -4.35 -18.02 9.90
C GLU A 36 -3.20 -17.23 9.26
N ALA A 37 -2.84 -17.53 8.00
CA ALA A 37 -1.85 -16.81 7.23
C ALA A 37 -2.43 -16.43 5.85
N PRO A 38 -3.22 -15.34 5.74
CA PRO A 38 -3.78 -14.92 4.47
C PRO A 38 -2.68 -14.39 3.54
N ARG A 39 -2.87 -14.58 2.23
CA ARG A 39 -2.08 -13.89 1.21
C ARG A 39 -2.76 -12.58 0.89
N VAL A 40 -2.04 -11.47 1.01
CA VAL A 40 -2.62 -10.13 0.90
C VAL A 40 -1.95 -9.36 -0.24
N LEU A 41 -2.77 -8.65 -1.00
CA LEU A 41 -2.37 -7.82 -2.14
C LEU A 41 -3.00 -6.43 -1.97
N ASP A 42 -2.17 -5.39 -2.01
CA ASP A 42 -2.59 -3.99 -2.02
C ASP A 42 -2.28 -3.37 -3.40
N LEU A 43 -3.32 -3.15 -4.20
CA LEU A 43 -3.22 -2.66 -5.58
C LEU A 43 -3.40 -1.14 -5.62
N GLY A 44 -2.43 -0.43 -6.20
CA GLY A 44 -2.40 1.03 -6.17
C GLY A 44 -2.06 1.54 -4.78
N CYS A 45 -1.06 0.93 -4.14
CA CYS A 45 -0.75 1.15 -2.74
C CYS A 45 -0.22 2.56 -2.43
N GLY A 46 0.24 3.31 -3.44
CA GLY A 46 0.86 4.61 -3.24
C GLY A 46 2.06 4.53 -2.29
N THR A 47 2.21 5.51 -1.38
CA THR A 47 3.24 5.47 -0.33
C THR A 47 2.87 4.54 0.83
N GLY A 48 1.75 3.82 0.72
CA GLY A 48 1.45 2.61 1.49
C GLY A 48 1.04 2.78 2.95
N LYS A 49 0.45 3.92 3.35
CA LYS A 49 -0.05 4.06 4.75
C LYS A 49 -1.04 2.97 5.14
N GLN A 50 -2.00 2.67 4.28
CA GLN A 50 -2.93 1.56 4.51
C GLN A 50 -2.22 0.21 4.47
N THR A 51 -1.20 0.05 3.62
CA THR A 51 -0.39 -1.18 3.53
C THR A 51 0.32 -1.47 4.84
N LEU A 52 0.93 -0.45 5.47
CA LEU A 52 1.57 -0.55 6.78
C LEU A 52 0.57 -0.96 7.87
N VAL A 53 -0.64 -0.39 7.85
CA VAL A 53 -1.70 -0.79 8.79
C VAL A 53 -2.10 -2.25 8.55
N LEU A 54 -2.30 -2.68 7.31
CA LEU A 54 -2.62 -4.08 6.99
C LEU A 54 -1.54 -5.04 7.49
N ALA A 55 -0.27 -4.72 7.26
CA ALA A 55 0.86 -5.50 7.75
C ALA A 55 0.89 -5.58 9.30
N GLN A 56 0.60 -4.46 9.97
CA GLN A 56 0.55 -4.40 11.43
C GLN A 56 -0.59 -5.25 12.01
N GLU A 57 -1.77 -5.26 11.39
CA GLU A 57 -2.93 -6.01 11.89
C GLU A 57 -2.83 -7.51 11.57
N LEU A 58 -2.36 -7.85 10.36
CA LEU A 58 -2.38 -9.23 9.87
C LEU A 58 -1.11 -10.01 10.21
N LYS A 59 0.01 -9.33 10.50
CA LYS A 59 1.32 -9.95 10.81
C LYS A 59 1.78 -10.95 9.73
N VAL A 60 1.45 -10.67 8.48
CA VAL A 60 1.89 -11.43 7.30
C VAL A 60 2.46 -10.47 6.25
N PRO A 61 3.34 -10.96 5.35
CA PRO A 61 3.83 -10.16 4.23
C PRO A 61 2.68 -9.66 3.34
N ILE A 62 2.78 -8.40 2.91
CA ILE A 62 1.83 -7.79 1.97
C ILE A 62 2.52 -7.60 0.62
N LEU A 63 1.91 -8.06 -0.46
CA LEU A 63 2.33 -7.72 -1.82
C LEU A 63 1.77 -6.33 -2.17
N ALA A 64 2.63 -5.31 -2.15
CA ALA A 64 2.29 -3.93 -2.44
C ALA A 64 2.60 -3.58 -3.89
N VAL A 65 1.60 -3.12 -4.63
CA VAL A 65 1.71 -2.88 -6.07
C VAL A 65 1.38 -1.44 -6.38
N ASP A 66 2.23 -0.77 -7.14
CA ASP A 66 1.96 0.57 -7.67
C ASP A 66 2.61 0.76 -9.04
N SER A 67 2.18 1.76 -9.81
CA SER A 67 2.79 2.13 -11.09
C SER A 67 3.87 3.21 -10.95
N HIS A 68 4.03 3.80 -9.76
CA HIS A 68 5.01 4.84 -9.50
C HIS A 68 6.13 4.36 -8.57
N ALA A 69 7.31 4.08 -9.14
CA ALA A 69 8.46 3.56 -8.41
C ALA A 69 8.87 4.39 -7.17
N PRO A 70 8.87 5.75 -7.21
CA PRO A 70 9.19 6.54 -6.02
C PRO A 70 8.28 6.27 -4.82
N PHE A 71 7.01 5.96 -5.04
CA PHE A 71 6.09 5.62 -3.96
C PHE A 71 6.44 4.27 -3.31
N LEU A 72 6.79 3.27 -4.13
CA LEU A 72 7.25 1.98 -3.63
C LEU A 72 8.56 2.10 -2.85
N SER A 73 9.51 2.91 -3.32
CA SER A 73 10.76 3.17 -2.59
C SER A 73 10.53 3.84 -1.23
N GLN A 74 9.57 4.76 -1.14
CA GLN A 74 9.19 5.36 0.14
C GLN A 74 8.57 4.32 1.08
N LEU A 75 7.67 3.48 0.56
CA LEU A 75 7.02 2.43 1.33
C LEU A 75 8.04 1.39 1.86
N GLU A 76 8.99 0.95 1.04
CA GLU A 76 10.08 0.04 1.46
C GLU A 76 10.91 0.65 2.60
N ALA A 77 11.23 1.94 2.50
CA ALA A 77 11.98 2.64 3.53
C ALA A 77 11.20 2.77 4.85
N GLU A 78 9.88 2.90 4.81
CA GLU A 78 9.03 2.98 6.01
C GLU A 78 8.78 1.59 6.65
N ALA A 79 8.64 0.53 5.85
CA ALA A 79 8.25 -0.80 6.33
C ALA A 79 9.42 -1.73 6.70
N GLY A 80 10.55 -1.58 6.03
CA GLY A 80 11.62 -2.58 6.01
C GLY A 80 11.29 -3.77 5.11
N TYR A 81 12.33 -4.37 4.50
CA TYR A 81 12.20 -5.42 3.48
C TYR A 81 11.57 -6.75 3.96
N GLU A 82 11.45 -6.98 5.27
CA GLU A 82 10.93 -8.24 5.81
C GLU A 82 9.40 -8.34 5.81
N VAL A 83 8.70 -7.21 5.65
CA VAL A 83 7.25 -7.11 5.85
C VAL A 83 6.50 -6.90 4.52
N LEU A 84 7.22 -6.54 3.44
CA LEU A 84 6.63 -6.18 2.16
C LEU A 84 7.39 -6.82 0.99
N ASP A 85 6.62 -7.38 0.06
CA ASP A 85 7.05 -7.58 -1.31
C ASP A 85 6.49 -6.43 -2.15
N THR A 86 7.33 -5.68 -2.87
CA THR A 86 6.87 -4.61 -3.76
C THR A 86 6.91 -5.04 -5.22
N PHE A 87 5.95 -4.57 -6.01
CA PHE A 87 5.92 -4.82 -7.44
C PHE A 87 5.53 -3.55 -8.20
N LEU A 88 6.45 -3.08 -9.06
CA LEU A 88 6.21 -1.98 -9.98
C LEU A 88 5.42 -2.49 -11.18
N LEU A 89 4.23 -1.93 -11.42
CA LEU A 89 3.46 -2.26 -12.61
C LEU A 89 4.22 -1.81 -13.87
N PRO A 90 4.25 -2.65 -14.93
CA PRO A 90 4.82 -2.24 -16.20
C PRO A 90 4.02 -1.06 -16.79
N PRO A 91 4.64 -0.21 -17.61
CA PRO A 91 3.93 0.85 -18.32
C PRO A 91 2.79 0.23 -19.16
N SER A 92 1.61 0.85 -19.12
CA SER A 92 0.54 0.50 -20.05
C SER A 92 0.97 0.88 -21.47
N ALA A 93 0.85 -0.05 -22.41
CA ALA A 93 1.12 0.18 -23.83
C ALA A 93 0.17 1.22 -24.45
#